data_AF-A0A438J815-F1
#
_entry.id   AF-A0A438J815-F1
#
_cell.length_a   1.000
_cell.length_b   1.000
_cell.length_c   1.000
_cell.angle_alpha   90.00
_cell.angle_beta   90.00
_cell.angle_gamma   90.00
#
_symmetry.space_group_name_H-M   'P 1'
#
loop_
_entity.id
_entity.type
_entity.pdbx_description
1 polymer ?
#
loop_
_entity_poly.entity_id
_entity_poly.type
_entity_poly.pdbx_seq_one_letter_code
_entity_poly.pdbx_strand_id
1 'polypeptide(L)'
;MHRLENLLVAIELKNMLSASFPEGAEITAHRVLEALTTEKCLERFSLERLEVLGDAFLKFAVGRRLFLLYDALDEGELTRRRSNVSKILNESLDIYVSETAVTEVVYIRDQSFDPGQFFALGHRCPRICEKETEMAIHSRCGKTPTTEVRCSKCHHWLHKKTIADVVEALVGAFIVDSGFKAATVFLKWIGIQVDFEAFQVMSFSIKVYFYRQLYILLITSMEGAAIRLEFLGDAVLDYLITSYLYSVYPKLKPGQMTDLRSLSVNNKSFANVAVSRSLHEFLICDASSLSEAIKKYVDFIRTPTLDKDLHEGPKCPKVSL
;
A
#
# COMPACT_ATOMS: atom_id res chain seq x y z
N MET A 1 -20.38 4.69 -26.10
CA MET A 1 -20.47 3.24 -25.92
C MET A 1 -19.40 2.84 -24.91
N HIS A 2 -18.33 2.10 -25.23
CA HIS A 2 -17.24 1.69 -24.29
C HIS A 2 -17.12 2.47 -22.95
N ARG A 3 -16.75 3.76 -22.94
CA ARG A 3 -16.61 4.55 -21.69
C ARG A 3 -17.88 4.69 -20.83
N LEU A 4 -19.06 4.71 -21.44
CA LEU A 4 -20.35 4.69 -20.72
C LEU A 4 -20.59 3.32 -20.09
N GLU A 5 -20.29 2.24 -20.82
CA GLU A 5 -20.44 0.87 -20.33
C GLU A 5 -19.48 0.60 -19.17
N ASN A 6 -18.21 0.99 -19.26
CA ASN A 6 -17.27 0.91 -18.15
C ASN A 6 -17.75 1.68 -16.89
N LEU A 7 -18.41 2.82 -17.09
CA LEU A 7 -18.98 3.60 -15.98
C LEU A 7 -20.21 2.91 -15.37
N LEU A 8 -21.08 2.29 -16.18
CA LEU A 8 -22.21 1.49 -15.69
C LEU A 8 -21.73 0.30 -14.84
N VAL A 9 -20.63 -0.33 -15.24
CA VAL A 9 -19.99 -1.44 -14.52
C VAL A 9 -19.43 -0.97 -13.17
N ALA A 10 -18.76 0.18 -13.13
CA ALA A 10 -18.31 0.78 -11.86
C ALA A 10 -19.49 1.25 -10.97
N ILE A 11 -20.62 1.65 -11.55
CA ILE A 11 -21.87 1.93 -10.83
C ILE A 11 -22.46 0.64 -10.23
N GLU A 12 -22.43 -0.49 -10.96
CA GLU A 12 -22.88 -1.79 -10.45
C GLU A 12 -22.06 -2.23 -9.24
N LEU A 13 -20.71 -2.17 -9.33
CA LEU A 13 -19.85 -2.48 -8.19
C LEU A 13 -20.07 -1.52 -7.01
N LYS A 14 -20.22 -0.20 -7.26
CA LYS A 14 -20.60 0.76 -6.22
C LYS A 14 -21.91 0.37 -5.53
N ASN A 15 -22.93 -0.02 -6.28
CA ASN A 15 -24.24 -0.40 -5.72
C ASN A 15 -24.12 -1.66 -4.83
N MET A 16 -23.28 -2.62 -5.22
CA MET A 16 -22.96 -3.82 -4.42
C MET A 16 -22.26 -3.45 -3.11
N LEU A 17 -21.25 -2.57 -3.16
CA LEU A 17 -20.55 -2.08 -1.96
C LEU A 17 -21.51 -1.32 -1.03
N SER A 18 -22.35 -0.43 -1.58
CA SER A 18 -23.36 0.33 -0.85
C SER A 18 -24.48 -0.53 -0.24
N ALA A 19 -24.75 -1.72 -0.80
CA ALA A 19 -25.68 -2.69 -0.21
C ALA A 19 -25.01 -3.55 0.87
N SER A 20 -23.68 -3.67 0.85
CA SER A 20 -22.90 -4.49 1.76
C SER A 20 -22.54 -3.79 3.07
N PHE A 21 -22.22 -2.49 3.01
CA PHE A 21 -21.92 -1.66 4.19
C PHE A 21 -22.21 -0.17 3.94
N PRO A 22 -22.58 0.62 4.98
CA PRO A 22 -23.02 2.01 4.80
C PRO A 22 -22.00 2.92 4.12
N GLU A 23 -20.72 2.80 4.50
CA GLU A 23 -19.62 3.57 3.92
C GLU A 23 -19.39 3.26 2.43
N GLY A 24 -19.93 2.13 1.92
CA GLY A 24 -19.91 1.77 0.49
C GLY A 24 -20.75 2.73 -0.37
N ALA A 25 -21.64 3.52 0.21
CA ALA A 25 -22.37 4.57 -0.47
C ALA A 25 -21.50 5.81 -0.76
N GLU A 26 -20.44 6.03 0.02
CA GLU A 26 -19.65 7.26 0.03
C GLU A 26 -18.66 7.35 -1.16
N ILE A 27 -18.08 6.22 -1.57
CA ILE A 27 -17.13 6.14 -2.71
C ILE A 27 -17.81 6.54 -4.03
N THR A 28 -17.15 7.30 -4.90
CA THR A 28 -17.71 7.69 -6.20
C THR A 28 -17.52 6.60 -7.26
N ALA A 29 -18.49 6.46 -8.18
CA ALA A 29 -18.37 5.50 -9.29
C ALA A 29 -17.18 5.82 -10.23
N HIS A 30 -16.77 7.10 -10.33
CA HIS A 30 -15.54 7.48 -11.03
C HIS A 30 -14.30 6.91 -10.33
N ARG A 31 -14.23 6.99 -8.99
CA ARG A 31 -13.10 6.45 -8.23
C ARG A 31 -13.04 4.93 -8.28
N VAL A 32 -14.19 4.26 -8.22
CA VAL A 32 -14.28 2.81 -8.46
C VAL A 32 -13.74 2.47 -9.86
N LEU A 33 -14.15 3.20 -10.90
CA LEU A 33 -13.64 3.00 -12.26
C LEU A 33 -12.12 3.25 -12.37
N GLU A 34 -11.60 4.25 -11.67
CA GLU A 34 -10.16 4.55 -11.59
C GLU A 34 -9.38 3.39 -10.97
N ALA A 35 -9.82 2.88 -9.83
CA ALA A 35 -9.20 1.75 -9.13
C ALA A 35 -9.25 0.42 -9.91
N LEU A 36 -10.27 0.23 -10.75
CA LEU A 36 -10.42 -0.97 -11.60
C LEU A 36 -9.62 -0.91 -12.91
N THR A 37 -8.98 0.21 -13.27
CA THR A 37 -8.37 0.41 -14.60
C THR A 37 -6.84 0.43 -14.54
N THR A 38 -6.18 -0.55 -15.17
CA THR A 38 -4.71 -0.60 -15.26
C THR A 38 -4.19 0.30 -16.38
N GLU A 39 -2.90 0.64 -16.39
CA GLU A 39 -2.32 1.44 -17.49
C GLU A 39 -2.45 0.79 -18.87
N LYS A 40 -2.63 -0.54 -18.95
CA LYS A 40 -2.83 -1.27 -20.22
C LYS A 40 -4.10 -0.84 -20.97
N CYS A 41 -5.07 -0.26 -20.27
CA CYS A 41 -6.27 0.30 -20.90
C CYS A 41 -6.02 1.58 -21.72
N LEU A 42 -4.86 2.23 -21.56
CA LEU A 42 -4.51 3.49 -22.24
C LEU A 42 -5.54 4.62 -22.02
N GLU A 43 -6.21 4.61 -20.86
CA GLU A 43 -7.12 5.68 -20.43
C GLU A 43 -6.35 6.87 -19.82
N ARG A 44 -7.06 7.96 -19.52
CA ARG A 44 -6.46 9.18 -18.90
C ARG A 44 -6.22 9.06 -17.39
N PHE A 45 -6.61 7.93 -16.81
CA PHE A 45 -6.54 7.61 -15.39
C PHE A 45 -6.16 6.13 -15.25
N SER A 46 -5.53 5.78 -14.14
CA SER A 46 -5.11 4.42 -13.81
C SER A 46 -5.09 4.22 -12.30
N LEU A 47 -5.17 2.95 -11.88
CA LEU A 47 -5.19 2.53 -10.49
C LEU A 47 -3.89 2.88 -9.72
N GLU A 48 -2.77 3.04 -10.43
CA GLU A 48 -1.40 3.12 -9.90
C GLU A 48 -1.21 4.12 -8.74
N ARG A 49 -1.80 5.33 -8.82
CA ARG A 49 -1.68 6.31 -7.74
C ARG A 49 -2.49 5.91 -6.51
N LEU A 50 -3.60 5.19 -6.70
CA LEU A 50 -4.43 4.65 -5.64
C LEU A 50 -3.78 3.39 -5.04
N GLU A 51 -3.17 2.51 -5.85
CA GLU A 51 -2.38 1.35 -5.40
C GLU A 51 -1.30 1.81 -4.43
N VAL A 52 -0.44 2.75 -4.81
CA VAL A 52 0.66 3.21 -3.95
C VAL A 52 0.14 3.81 -2.61
N LEU A 53 -1.00 4.49 -2.61
CA LEU A 53 -1.63 5.00 -1.39
C LEU A 53 -2.23 3.87 -0.53
N GLY A 54 -2.88 2.90 -1.16
CA GLY A 54 -3.51 1.76 -0.52
C GLY A 54 -2.51 0.75 0.05
N ASP A 55 -1.42 0.46 -0.66
CA ASP A 55 -0.25 -0.30 -0.20
C ASP A 55 0.28 0.28 1.11
N ALA A 56 0.57 1.58 1.13
CA ALA A 56 1.09 2.28 2.31
C ALA A 56 0.09 2.23 3.49
N PHE A 57 -1.21 2.38 3.22
CA PHE A 57 -2.26 2.26 4.24
C PHE A 57 -2.42 0.82 4.75
N LEU A 58 -2.38 -0.18 3.88
CA LEU A 58 -2.52 -1.59 4.22
C LEU A 58 -1.33 -2.03 5.09
N LYS A 59 -0.10 -1.63 4.72
CA LYS A 59 1.11 -1.80 5.53
C LYS A 59 0.97 -1.18 6.92
N PHE A 60 0.39 0.01 7.04
CA PHE A 60 0.09 0.65 8.32
C PHE A 60 -0.99 -0.10 9.10
N ALA A 61 -2.12 -0.44 8.48
CA ALA A 61 -3.28 -1.04 9.14
C ALA A 61 -2.97 -2.46 9.68
N VAL A 62 -2.38 -3.30 8.82
CA VAL A 62 -1.91 -4.64 9.19
C VAL A 62 -0.74 -4.55 10.17
N GLY A 63 0.22 -3.63 9.95
CA GLY A 63 1.34 -3.41 10.86
C GLY A 63 0.89 -3.03 12.27
N ARG A 64 -0.03 -2.06 12.41
CA ARG A 64 -0.62 -1.67 13.70
C ARG A 64 -1.35 -2.84 14.36
N ARG A 65 -2.11 -3.64 13.62
CA ARG A 65 -2.77 -4.82 14.18
C ARG A 65 -1.75 -5.83 14.73
N LEU A 66 -0.74 -6.19 13.94
CA LEU A 66 0.28 -7.15 14.36
C LEU A 66 1.05 -6.65 15.59
N PHE A 67 1.40 -5.36 15.61
CA PHE A 67 2.04 -4.71 16.76
C PHE A 67 1.19 -4.76 18.05
N LEU A 68 -0.14 -4.63 17.94
CA LEU A 68 -1.05 -4.70 19.09
C LEU A 68 -1.39 -6.13 19.52
N LEU A 69 -1.46 -7.08 18.59
CA LEU A 69 -1.77 -8.49 18.89
C LEU A 69 -0.58 -9.28 19.43
N TYR A 70 0.64 -8.89 19.06
CA TYR A 70 1.85 -9.65 19.35
C TYR A 70 2.91 -8.79 20.04
N ASP A 71 2.70 -8.54 21.33
CA ASP A 71 3.58 -7.77 22.22
C ASP A 71 4.99 -8.38 22.36
N ALA A 72 5.10 -9.71 22.28
CA ALA A 72 6.34 -10.48 22.44
C ALA A 72 7.17 -10.70 21.16
N LEU A 73 6.70 -10.31 19.97
CA LEU A 73 7.42 -10.52 18.71
C LEU A 73 8.32 -9.34 18.32
N ASP A 74 9.55 -9.61 17.88
CA ASP A 74 10.49 -8.62 17.34
C ASP A 74 10.08 -8.05 15.96
N GLU A 75 10.80 -7.03 15.48
CA GLU A 75 10.55 -6.39 14.18
C GLU A 75 10.61 -7.37 13.02
N GLY A 76 11.63 -8.21 12.94
CA GLY A 76 11.85 -9.10 11.80
C GLY A 76 10.72 -10.12 11.68
N GLU A 77 10.25 -10.62 12.82
CA GLU A 77 9.16 -11.57 12.90
C GLU A 77 7.77 -10.92 12.71
N LEU A 78 7.60 -9.64 13.09
CA LEU A 78 6.45 -8.82 12.70
C LEU A 78 6.44 -8.49 11.19
N THR A 79 7.61 -8.20 10.60
CA THR A 79 7.78 -7.94 9.16
C THR A 79 7.55 -9.18 8.32
N ARG A 80 7.97 -10.37 8.78
CA ARG A 80 7.61 -11.65 8.18
C ARG A 80 6.10 -11.91 8.26
N ARG A 81 5.47 -11.72 9.43
CA ARG A 81 4.01 -11.87 9.57
C ARG A 81 3.24 -10.88 8.68
N ARG A 82 3.66 -9.61 8.60
CA ARG A 82 3.06 -8.62 7.69
C ARG A 82 3.18 -9.06 6.23
N SER A 83 4.37 -9.50 5.82
CA SER A 83 4.61 -10.03 4.47
C SER A 83 3.74 -11.25 4.17
N ASN A 84 3.53 -12.12 5.17
CA ASN A 84 2.63 -13.26 5.06
C ASN A 84 1.15 -12.84 5.04
N VAL A 85 0.72 -11.78 5.73
CA VAL A 85 -0.64 -11.23 5.60
C VAL A 85 -0.85 -10.60 4.21
N SER A 86 0.13 -9.90 3.66
CA SER A 86 0.10 -9.43 2.26
C SER A 86 0.09 -10.59 1.25
N LYS A 87 0.77 -11.71 1.53
CA LYS A 87 0.59 -12.96 0.77
C LYS A 87 -0.79 -13.58 0.99
N ILE A 88 -1.38 -13.48 2.18
CA ILE A 88 -2.74 -13.92 2.47
C ILE A 88 -3.76 -13.06 1.71
N LEU A 89 -3.51 -11.79 1.33
CA LEU A 89 -4.34 -11.17 0.27
C LEU A 89 -4.22 -11.95 -1.04
N ASN A 90 -2.99 -12.21 -1.51
CA ASN A 90 -2.72 -12.96 -2.76
C ASN A 90 -3.19 -14.44 -2.76
N GLU A 91 -3.38 -15.04 -1.58
CA GLU A 91 -3.73 -16.45 -1.38
C GLU A 91 -5.18 -16.65 -0.90
N SER A 92 -5.69 -15.82 0.00
CA SER A 92 -7.13 -15.81 0.35
C SER A 92 -8.00 -15.22 -0.76
N LEU A 93 -7.44 -14.50 -1.74
CA LEU A 93 -8.14 -14.27 -3.01
C LEU A 93 -8.55 -15.59 -3.69
N ASP A 94 -7.84 -16.71 -3.52
CA ASP A 94 -8.30 -18.01 -4.04
C ASP A 94 -9.51 -18.58 -3.24
N ILE A 95 -9.68 -18.19 -1.97
CA ILE A 95 -10.73 -18.71 -1.06
C ILE A 95 -11.98 -17.80 -1.06
N TYR A 96 -11.81 -16.48 -1.11
CA TYR A 96 -12.93 -15.53 -1.24
C TYR A 96 -13.59 -15.57 -2.62
N VAL A 97 -12.90 -16.10 -3.64
CA VAL A 97 -13.49 -16.42 -4.95
C VAL A 97 -14.44 -17.62 -4.87
N SER A 98 -14.35 -18.51 -3.87
CA SER A 98 -15.19 -19.73 -3.83
C SER A 98 -16.48 -19.61 -3.01
N GLU A 99 -16.51 -18.90 -1.86
CA GLU A 99 -17.67 -19.00 -0.95
C GLU A 99 -18.37 -17.69 -0.54
N THR A 100 -17.72 -16.52 -0.48
CA THR A 100 -18.42 -15.25 -0.19
C THR A 100 -17.83 -14.00 -0.86
N ALA A 101 -18.72 -13.30 -1.60
CA ALA A 101 -18.71 -11.86 -1.87
C ALA A 101 -17.62 -11.20 -2.75
N VAL A 102 -16.57 -11.88 -3.23
CA VAL A 102 -15.63 -11.27 -4.20
C VAL A 102 -15.87 -11.77 -5.63
N THR A 103 -16.95 -11.26 -6.23
CA THR A 103 -17.28 -11.45 -7.67
C THR A 103 -16.45 -10.53 -8.59
N GLU A 104 -15.37 -9.94 -8.09
CA GLU A 104 -14.81 -8.66 -8.59
C GLU A 104 -13.81 -8.81 -9.75
N VAL A 105 -13.27 -10.01 -10.00
CA VAL A 105 -12.32 -10.27 -11.11
C VAL A 105 -12.93 -9.92 -12.48
N VAL A 106 -14.27 -9.93 -12.61
CA VAL A 106 -14.98 -9.59 -13.85
C VAL A 106 -15.06 -8.07 -14.08
N TYR A 107 -14.77 -7.22 -13.09
CA TYR A 107 -14.84 -5.76 -13.20
C TYR A 107 -13.49 -5.09 -13.51
N ILE A 108 -12.39 -5.82 -13.31
CA ILE A 108 -11.04 -5.32 -13.55
C ILE A 108 -10.81 -5.14 -15.06
N ARG A 109 -10.17 -4.02 -15.43
CA ARG A 109 -9.88 -3.63 -16.80
C ARG A 109 -8.36 -3.60 -16.99
N ASP A 110 -7.82 -4.65 -17.62
CA ASP A 110 -6.37 -4.84 -17.84
C ASP A 110 -5.99 -4.96 -19.33
N GLN A 111 -6.78 -4.41 -20.25
CA GLN A 111 -6.52 -4.52 -21.70
C GLN A 111 -6.88 -3.24 -22.44
N SER A 112 -6.15 -2.98 -23.54
CA SER A 112 -6.46 -1.87 -24.44
C SER A 112 -7.78 -2.09 -25.18
N PHE A 113 -8.45 -0.99 -25.55
CA PHE A 113 -9.74 -1.07 -26.23
C PHE A 113 -9.61 -1.53 -27.69
N ASP A 114 -10.12 -2.72 -27.97
CA ASP A 114 -10.22 -3.32 -29.30
C ASP A 114 -11.71 -3.35 -29.75
N PRO A 115 -12.13 -2.50 -30.71
CA PRO A 115 -13.51 -2.48 -31.20
C PRO A 115 -13.98 -3.80 -31.81
N GLY A 116 -13.08 -4.61 -32.36
CA GLY A 116 -13.42 -5.87 -33.03
C GLY A 116 -13.67 -7.03 -32.07
N GLN A 117 -13.28 -6.87 -30.80
CA GLN A 117 -13.36 -7.90 -29.76
C GLN A 117 -13.92 -7.33 -28.44
N PHE A 118 -14.62 -6.20 -28.51
CA PHE A 118 -15.15 -5.51 -27.35
C PHE A 118 -16.31 -6.30 -26.71
N PHE A 119 -16.24 -6.45 -25.38
CA PHE A 119 -17.28 -7.02 -24.55
C PHE A 119 -17.41 -6.19 -23.26
N ALA A 120 -18.65 -6.01 -22.78
CA ALA A 120 -18.92 -5.33 -21.51
C ALA A 120 -18.54 -6.26 -20.34
N LEU A 121 -17.38 -5.99 -19.74
CA LEU A 121 -16.90 -6.64 -18.51
C LEU A 121 -17.91 -6.45 -17.37
N GLY A 122 -18.16 -7.48 -16.58
CA GLY A 122 -19.11 -7.48 -15.44
C GLY A 122 -20.12 -8.62 -15.46
N HIS A 123 -20.42 -9.21 -16.62
CA HIS A 123 -21.32 -10.37 -16.71
C HIS A 123 -20.60 -11.70 -16.45
N ARG A 124 -21.12 -12.52 -15.53
CA ARG A 124 -20.62 -13.87 -15.26
C ARG A 124 -20.64 -14.73 -16.52
N CYS A 125 -19.54 -15.45 -16.79
CA CYS A 125 -19.61 -16.59 -17.69
C CYS A 125 -20.57 -17.63 -17.07
N PRO A 126 -21.55 -18.17 -17.82
CA PRO A 126 -22.48 -19.19 -17.31
C PRO A 126 -21.83 -20.58 -17.14
N ARG A 127 -20.50 -20.70 -17.26
CA ARG A 127 -19.72 -21.89 -16.92
C ARG A 127 -18.49 -21.49 -16.11
N ILE A 128 -18.29 -22.16 -14.99
CA ILE A 128 -17.02 -22.13 -14.25
C ILE A 128 -15.99 -22.84 -15.13
N CYS A 129 -14.86 -22.19 -15.40
CA CYS A 129 -13.80 -22.72 -16.25
C CYS A 129 -12.54 -22.96 -15.42
N GLU A 130 -12.44 -24.18 -14.91
CA GLU A 130 -11.27 -24.71 -14.22
C GLU A 130 -10.20 -25.15 -15.25
N LYS A 131 -8.97 -25.41 -14.80
CA LYS A 131 -7.87 -25.90 -15.65
C LYS A 131 -8.23 -27.17 -16.45
N GLU A 132 -9.12 -27.98 -15.90
CA GLU A 132 -9.62 -29.22 -16.52
C GLU A 132 -10.61 -28.94 -17.65
N THR A 133 -11.43 -27.90 -17.52
CA THR A 133 -12.37 -27.45 -18.56
C THR A 133 -11.74 -26.51 -19.59
N GLU A 134 -10.62 -25.86 -19.26
CA GLU A 134 -9.78 -25.06 -20.17
C GLU A 134 -9.39 -25.87 -21.42
N MET A 135 -8.78 -27.05 -21.24
CA MET A 135 -8.35 -27.91 -22.35
C MET A 135 -9.52 -28.39 -23.23
N ALA A 136 -10.67 -28.69 -22.62
CA ALA A 136 -11.85 -29.18 -23.32
C ALA A 136 -12.56 -28.08 -24.15
N ILE A 137 -12.55 -26.84 -23.65
CA ILE A 137 -13.28 -25.71 -24.25
C ILE A 137 -12.39 -24.90 -25.21
N HIS A 138 -11.06 -24.99 -25.13
CA HIS A 138 -10.12 -24.16 -25.90
C HIS A 138 -9.25 -24.94 -26.91
N SER A 139 -9.67 -26.16 -27.30
CA SER A 139 -8.97 -27.10 -28.20
C SER A 139 -8.60 -26.63 -29.61
N ARG A 140 -8.84 -25.35 -29.96
CA ARG A 140 -8.41 -24.71 -31.22
C ARG A 140 -7.63 -23.41 -31.07
N CYS A 141 -7.28 -22.98 -29.85
CA CYS A 141 -6.37 -21.85 -29.68
C CYS A 141 -4.93 -22.29 -30.01
N GLY A 142 -4.24 -21.53 -30.87
CA GLY A 142 -3.00 -21.96 -31.53
C GLY A 142 -1.80 -22.20 -30.60
N LYS A 143 -0.87 -23.05 -31.03
CA LYS A 143 0.32 -23.46 -30.29
C LYS A 143 1.41 -22.36 -30.21
N THR A 144 1.18 -21.32 -29.40
CA THR A 144 2.23 -20.38 -28.94
C THR A 144 1.85 -19.81 -27.57
N PRO A 145 2.61 -20.08 -26.49
CA PRO A 145 2.29 -19.61 -25.13
C PRO A 145 2.77 -18.15 -24.93
N THR A 146 2.37 -17.25 -25.82
CA THR A 146 2.76 -15.83 -25.81
C THR A 146 1.52 -14.96 -25.75
N THR A 147 1.21 -14.48 -24.53
CA THR A 147 0.37 -13.32 -24.18
C THR A 147 -1.09 -13.28 -24.70
N GLU A 148 -2.03 -13.09 -23.77
CA GLU A 148 -3.45 -12.74 -24.01
C GLU A 148 -4.31 -13.81 -24.72
N VAL A 149 -4.53 -14.94 -24.04
CA VAL A 149 -5.56 -15.92 -24.44
C VAL A 149 -6.96 -15.36 -24.16
N ARG A 150 -7.57 -14.73 -25.16
CA ARG A 150 -8.99 -14.33 -25.13
C ARG A 150 -9.88 -15.55 -25.35
N CYS A 151 -10.77 -15.84 -24.40
CA CYS A 151 -11.82 -16.83 -24.62
C CYS A 151 -13.05 -16.20 -25.29
N SER A 152 -13.53 -16.82 -26.37
CA SER A 152 -14.80 -16.48 -27.06
C SER A 152 -16.08 -16.70 -26.22
N LYS A 153 -15.94 -16.99 -24.92
CA LYS A 153 -17.03 -17.14 -23.93
C LYS A 153 -16.84 -16.24 -22.70
N CYS A 154 -16.07 -15.16 -22.82
CA CYS A 154 -15.91 -14.12 -21.78
C CYS A 154 -15.11 -14.54 -20.53
N HIS A 155 -14.08 -15.38 -20.68
CA HIS A 155 -13.10 -15.58 -19.59
C HIS A 155 -12.06 -14.46 -19.59
N HIS A 156 -11.95 -13.74 -18.48
CA HIS A 156 -10.93 -12.73 -18.24
C HIS A 156 -9.91 -13.30 -17.23
N TRP A 157 -8.76 -13.75 -17.74
CA TRP A 157 -7.69 -14.31 -16.93
C TRP A 157 -6.77 -13.20 -16.45
N LEU A 158 -6.65 -13.02 -15.14
CA LEU A 158 -5.80 -11.99 -14.52
C LEU A 158 -4.71 -12.63 -13.66
N HIS A 159 -3.56 -11.95 -13.61
CA HIS A 159 -2.49 -12.34 -12.70
C HIS A 159 -2.85 -11.95 -11.26
N LYS A 160 -2.45 -12.78 -10.30
CA LYS A 160 -2.67 -12.51 -8.86
C LYS A 160 -2.17 -11.14 -8.41
N LYS A 161 -1.02 -10.69 -8.91
CA LYS A 161 -0.48 -9.34 -8.67
C LYS A 161 -1.51 -8.28 -9.12
N THR A 162 -1.98 -8.31 -10.37
CA THR A 162 -3.00 -7.37 -10.88
C THR A 162 -4.29 -7.32 -10.03
N ILE A 163 -4.73 -8.45 -9.47
CA ILE A 163 -5.89 -8.48 -8.56
C ILE A 163 -5.54 -7.82 -7.22
N ALA A 164 -4.36 -8.09 -6.66
CA ALA A 164 -3.87 -7.41 -5.46
C ALA A 164 -3.72 -5.90 -5.66
N ASP A 165 -3.21 -5.46 -6.83
CA ASP A 165 -3.01 -4.06 -7.20
C ASP A 165 -4.34 -3.30 -7.22
N VAL A 166 -5.38 -3.94 -7.76
CA VAL A 166 -6.76 -3.42 -7.73
C VAL A 166 -7.31 -3.37 -6.31
N VAL A 167 -7.08 -4.39 -5.47
CA VAL A 167 -7.54 -4.37 -4.07
C VAL A 167 -6.84 -3.24 -3.29
N GLU A 168 -5.53 -3.07 -3.46
CA GLU A 168 -4.77 -1.94 -2.92
C GLU A 168 -5.32 -0.61 -3.46
N ALA A 169 -5.62 -0.50 -4.76
CA ALA A 169 -6.23 0.69 -5.34
C ALA A 169 -7.66 0.96 -4.84
N LEU A 170 -8.47 -0.06 -4.53
CA LEU A 170 -9.80 0.09 -3.93
C LEU A 170 -9.69 0.57 -2.47
N VAL A 171 -8.71 0.07 -1.70
CA VAL A 171 -8.36 0.63 -0.38
C VAL A 171 -7.97 2.10 -0.52
N GLY A 172 -7.10 2.43 -1.48
CA GLY A 172 -6.72 3.80 -1.83
C GLY A 172 -7.93 4.69 -2.19
N ALA A 173 -8.86 4.16 -2.97
CA ALA A 173 -10.08 4.84 -3.38
C ALA A 173 -10.97 5.21 -2.19
N PHE A 174 -11.21 4.28 -1.26
CA PHE A 174 -11.96 4.55 -0.04
C PHE A 174 -11.28 5.58 0.86
N ILE A 175 -9.94 5.59 0.95
CA ILE A 175 -9.21 6.64 1.70
C ILE A 175 -9.45 8.02 1.10
N VAL A 176 -9.44 8.14 -0.23
CA VAL A 176 -9.54 9.43 -0.94
C VAL A 176 -10.96 10.00 -0.91
N ASP A 177 -11.97 9.18 -1.18
CA ASP A 177 -13.37 9.66 -1.27
C ASP A 177 -14.08 9.66 0.10
N SER A 178 -13.66 8.81 1.05
CA SER A 178 -14.45 8.46 2.25
C SER A 178 -13.61 8.34 3.54
N GLY A 179 -12.28 8.49 3.44
CA GLY A 179 -11.37 8.54 4.57
C GLY A 179 -11.13 7.22 5.32
N PHE A 180 -10.45 7.34 6.46
CA PHE A 180 -9.93 6.23 7.26
C PHE A 180 -10.97 5.20 7.69
N LYS A 181 -12.18 5.66 8.06
CA LYS A 181 -13.26 4.83 8.58
C LYS A 181 -13.81 3.91 7.48
N ALA A 182 -14.12 4.47 6.32
CA ALA A 182 -14.59 3.71 5.17
C ALA A 182 -13.56 2.68 4.69
N ALA A 183 -12.29 3.08 4.56
CA ALA A 183 -11.21 2.16 4.19
C ALA A 183 -11.04 1.00 5.20
N THR A 184 -11.23 1.27 6.50
CA THR A 184 -11.24 0.23 7.55
C THR A 184 -12.41 -0.74 7.38
N VAL A 185 -13.62 -0.23 7.11
CA VAL A 185 -14.81 -1.05 6.92
C VAL A 185 -14.68 -1.90 5.66
N PHE A 186 -14.14 -1.35 4.56
CA PHE A 186 -13.83 -2.11 3.35
C PHE A 186 -12.81 -3.23 3.62
N LEU A 187 -11.72 -2.95 4.35
CA LEU A 187 -10.76 -3.98 4.76
C LEU A 187 -11.44 -5.11 5.56
N LYS A 188 -12.31 -4.78 6.52
CA LYS A 188 -13.09 -5.79 7.27
C LYS A 188 -14.02 -6.59 6.36
N TRP A 189 -14.65 -5.94 5.37
CA TRP A 189 -15.57 -6.57 4.43
C TRP A 189 -14.85 -7.59 3.52
N ILE A 190 -13.62 -7.30 3.05
CA ILE A 190 -12.75 -8.27 2.37
C ILE A 190 -12.04 -9.26 3.32
N GLY A 191 -12.51 -9.39 4.56
CA GLY A 191 -12.00 -10.37 5.53
C GLY A 191 -10.75 -9.96 6.32
N ILE A 192 -10.15 -8.81 6.03
CA ILE A 192 -8.97 -8.31 6.74
C ILE A 192 -9.45 -7.64 8.03
N GLN A 193 -9.36 -8.36 9.13
CA GLN A 193 -9.67 -7.83 10.46
C GLN A 193 -8.72 -6.68 10.80
N VAL A 194 -9.22 -5.44 10.91
CA VAL A 194 -8.44 -4.25 11.34
C VAL A 194 -9.30 -3.35 12.23
N ASP A 195 -8.82 -3.01 13.43
CA ASP A 195 -9.61 -2.32 14.44
C ASP A 195 -9.00 -0.95 14.78
N PHE A 196 -9.65 0.12 14.33
CA PHE A 196 -9.24 1.50 14.60
C PHE A 196 -10.28 2.23 15.47
N GLU A 197 -9.83 2.79 16.58
CA GLU A 197 -10.59 3.83 17.29
C GLU A 197 -10.25 5.20 16.68
N ALA A 198 -11.28 5.98 16.30
CA ALA A 198 -11.10 7.24 15.57
C ALA A 198 -10.21 8.27 16.30
N PHE A 199 -10.21 8.26 17.64
CA PHE A 199 -9.38 9.15 18.46
C PHE A 199 -7.88 8.83 18.38
N GLN A 200 -7.52 7.58 18.07
CA GLN A 200 -6.13 7.16 18.07
C GLN A 200 -5.36 7.69 16.87
N VAL A 201 -5.95 7.74 15.66
CA VAL A 201 -5.22 8.07 14.41
C VAL A 201 -4.66 9.49 14.42
N MET A 202 -5.49 10.51 14.69
CA MET A 202 -5.05 11.92 14.63
C MET A 202 -4.11 12.29 15.80
N SER A 203 -4.33 11.66 16.97
CA SER A 203 -3.41 11.69 18.11
C SER A 203 -2.06 11.04 17.74
N PHE A 204 -2.08 9.88 17.07
CA PHE A 204 -0.86 9.20 16.57
C PHE A 204 -0.16 9.98 15.46
N SER A 205 -0.83 10.63 14.51
CA SER A 205 -0.14 11.31 13.42
C SER A 205 0.72 12.46 13.94
N ILE A 206 0.19 13.29 14.84
CA ILE A 206 0.97 14.37 15.48
C ILE A 206 2.01 13.77 16.44
N LYS A 207 1.63 12.79 17.26
CA LYS A 207 2.56 12.16 18.20
C LYS A 207 3.67 11.37 17.52
N VAL A 208 3.47 10.70 16.39
CA VAL A 208 4.52 9.94 15.66
C VAL A 208 5.40 10.85 14.82
N TYR A 209 4.89 11.98 14.30
CA TYR A 209 5.76 13.04 13.78
C TYR A 209 6.71 13.56 14.87
N PHE A 210 6.21 13.76 16.09
CA PHE A 210 7.02 14.16 17.25
C PHE A 210 7.91 13.01 17.76
N TYR A 211 7.38 11.78 17.81
CA TYR A 211 8.04 10.64 18.42
C TYR A 211 9.08 10.02 17.49
N ARG A 212 8.94 9.89 16.16
CA ARG A 212 10.08 9.43 15.34
C ARG A 212 11.20 10.46 15.25
N GLN A 213 10.90 11.75 15.40
CA GLN A 213 11.92 12.75 15.68
C GLN A 213 12.64 12.43 17.01
N LEU A 214 11.91 11.95 18.03
CA LEU A 214 12.43 11.54 19.35
C LEU A 214 12.93 10.06 19.49
N TYR A 215 12.68 9.15 18.53
CA TYR A 215 12.75 7.69 18.75
C TYR A 215 13.95 6.96 18.16
N ILE A 216 14.76 7.60 17.31
CA ILE A 216 16.12 7.10 16.97
C ILE A 216 17.06 7.28 18.19
N LEU A 217 16.49 7.52 19.38
CA LEU A 217 17.02 8.52 20.29
C LEU A 217 16.62 8.34 21.77
N LEU A 218 15.81 7.33 22.12
CA LEU A 218 15.53 6.99 23.52
C LEU A 218 15.75 5.49 23.81
N ILE A 219 17.01 5.10 23.72
CA ILE A 219 17.61 4.07 24.58
C ILE A 219 17.51 4.61 26.04
N THR A 220 17.39 3.89 27.17
CA THR A 220 17.45 2.46 27.51
C THR A 220 16.16 1.90 28.16
N SER A 221 15.96 0.58 28.06
CA SER A 221 15.65 -0.36 29.18
C SER A 221 15.03 -1.68 28.70
N MET A 222 14.56 -1.75 27.45
CA MET A 222 13.98 -2.96 26.83
C MET A 222 14.35 -3.01 25.33
N GLU A 223 15.37 -3.79 24.96
CA GLU A 223 15.88 -3.86 23.57
C GLU A 223 14.78 -4.21 22.55
N GLY A 224 13.88 -5.13 22.89
CA GLY A 224 12.75 -5.50 22.03
C GLY A 224 11.70 -4.41 21.85
N ALA A 225 11.49 -3.51 22.81
CA ALA A 225 10.40 -2.54 22.75
C ALA A 225 10.64 -1.41 21.73
N ALA A 226 11.89 -0.92 21.64
CA ALA A 226 12.26 0.14 20.71
C ALA A 226 12.21 -0.35 19.25
N ILE A 227 12.74 -1.55 18.98
CA ILE A 227 12.78 -2.18 17.65
C ILE A 227 11.36 -2.45 17.12
N ARG A 228 10.43 -2.88 17.99
CA ARG A 228 9.01 -3.02 17.64
C ARG A 228 8.32 -1.69 17.33
N LEU A 229 8.77 -0.58 17.91
CA LEU A 229 8.23 0.75 17.62
C LEU A 229 8.79 1.33 16.32
N GLU A 230 10.01 0.96 15.91
CA GLU A 230 10.54 1.25 14.57
C GLU A 230 9.66 0.64 13.48
N PHE A 231 9.30 -0.65 13.60
CA PHE A 231 8.37 -1.35 12.71
C PHE A 231 7.05 -0.59 12.45
N LEU A 232 6.43 -0.07 13.51
CA LEU A 232 5.18 0.68 13.42
C LEU A 232 5.40 2.12 12.94
N GLY A 233 6.44 2.80 13.42
CA GLY A 233 6.78 4.18 13.06
C GLY A 233 7.11 4.33 11.58
N ASP A 234 7.79 3.35 10.99
CA ASP A 234 8.08 3.31 9.56
C ASP A 234 6.80 3.15 8.73
N ALA A 235 5.90 2.24 9.12
CA ALA A 235 4.62 2.05 8.43
C ALA A 235 3.70 3.29 8.53
N VAL A 236 3.68 3.96 9.70
CA VAL A 236 2.95 5.23 9.87
C VAL A 236 3.48 6.31 8.94
N LEU A 237 4.79 6.45 8.78
CA LEU A 237 5.37 7.55 8.01
C LEU A 237 5.47 7.26 6.52
N ASP A 238 5.59 6.00 6.10
CA ASP A 238 5.36 5.59 4.71
C ASP A 238 3.95 6.02 4.28
N TYR A 239 2.93 5.72 5.10
CA TYR A 239 1.56 6.17 4.85
C TYR A 239 1.40 7.69 4.87
N LEU A 240 1.87 8.39 5.91
CA LEU A 240 1.67 9.85 6.02
C LEU A 240 2.37 10.63 4.90
N ILE A 241 3.58 10.23 4.50
CA ILE A 241 4.30 10.86 3.39
C ILE A 241 3.64 10.51 2.05
N THR A 242 3.19 9.26 1.86
CA THR A 242 2.47 8.87 0.64
C THR A 242 1.14 9.63 0.50
N SER A 243 0.38 9.75 1.59
CA SER A 243 -0.87 10.52 1.65
C SER A 243 -0.64 12.01 1.36
N TYR A 244 0.42 12.59 1.91
CA TYR A 244 0.84 13.96 1.61
C TYR A 244 1.23 14.14 0.14
N LEU A 245 2.08 13.26 -0.41
CA LEU A 245 2.51 13.31 -1.82
C LEU A 245 1.33 13.14 -2.78
N TYR A 246 0.42 12.20 -2.48
CA TYR A 246 -0.79 11.96 -3.27
C TYR A 246 -1.68 13.21 -3.33
N SER A 247 -1.83 13.89 -2.19
CA SER A 247 -2.73 15.05 -2.04
C SER A 247 -2.15 16.34 -2.61
N VAL A 248 -0.86 16.63 -2.36
CA VAL A 248 -0.21 17.88 -2.76
C VAL A 248 0.28 17.86 -4.21
N TYR A 249 0.61 16.69 -4.75
CA TYR A 249 1.12 16.55 -6.12
C TYR A 249 0.19 15.68 -7.00
N PRO A 250 -1.01 16.16 -7.37
CA PRO A 250 -1.98 15.39 -8.15
C PRO A 250 -1.53 15.05 -9.57
N LYS A 251 -0.50 15.74 -10.09
CA LYS A 251 0.09 15.50 -11.42
C LYS A 251 1.32 14.58 -11.40
N LEU A 252 1.74 14.13 -10.22
CA LEU A 252 2.92 13.29 -10.06
C LEU A 252 2.65 11.87 -10.58
N LYS A 253 3.54 11.35 -11.41
CA LYS A 253 3.44 9.97 -11.90
C LYS A 253 3.69 8.95 -10.77
N PRO A 254 3.14 7.73 -10.84
CA PRO A 254 3.31 6.71 -9.80
C PRO A 254 4.78 6.41 -9.47
N GLY A 255 5.63 6.20 -10.50
CA GLY A 255 7.07 6.02 -10.33
C GLY A 255 7.72 7.19 -9.59
N GLN A 256 7.43 8.43 -9.99
CA GLN A 256 7.95 9.63 -9.32
C GLN A 256 7.45 9.76 -7.87
N MET A 257 6.26 9.25 -7.55
CA MET A 257 5.75 9.21 -6.18
C MET A 257 6.52 8.20 -5.34
N THR A 258 6.86 7.03 -5.89
CA THR A 258 7.74 6.05 -5.26
C THR A 258 9.18 6.57 -5.10
N ASP A 259 9.70 7.32 -6.08
CA ASP A 259 11.02 7.96 -6.01
C ASP A 259 11.05 9.03 -4.90
N LEU A 260 10.09 9.96 -4.89
CA LEU A 260 10.00 11.00 -3.85
C LEU A 260 9.74 10.40 -2.46
N ARG A 261 8.97 9.32 -2.36
CA ARG A 261 8.78 8.55 -1.12
C ARG A 261 10.12 8.00 -0.61
N SER A 262 10.90 7.36 -1.47
CA SER A 262 12.24 6.81 -1.14
C SER A 262 13.27 7.90 -0.78
N LEU A 263 13.19 9.08 -1.42
CA LEU A 263 14.04 10.23 -1.10
C LEU A 263 13.62 10.97 0.18
N SER A 264 12.33 10.92 0.54
CA SER A 264 11.80 11.53 1.77
C SER A 264 11.95 10.61 2.98
N VAL A 265 11.76 9.29 2.79
CA VAL A 265 11.82 8.25 3.82
C VAL A 265 13.18 7.54 3.76
N ASN A 266 14.22 8.18 4.26
CA ASN A 266 15.52 7.52 4.46
C ASN A 266 16.23 8.00 5.73
N ASN A 267 17.10 7.13 6.25
CA ASN A 267 17.78 7.32 7.53
C ASN A 267 18.63 8.61 7.58
N LYS A 268 19.16 9.07 6.44
CA LYS A 268 19.95 10.32 6.35
C LYS A 268 19.07 11.55 6.54
N SER A 269 17.90 11.59 5.89
CA SER A 269 16.92 12.66 6.10
C SER A 269 16.43 12.71 7.54
N PHE A 270 16.15 11.57 8.17
CA PHE A 270 15.73 11.54 9.58
C PHE A 270 16.85 11.90 10.56
N ALA A 271 18.08 11.44 10.33
CA ALA A 271 19.24 11.83 11.14
C ALA A 271 19.52 13.34 11.05
N ASN A 272 19.46 13.93 9.86
CA ASN A 272 19.58 15.39 9.67
C ASN A 272 18.52 16.17 10.47
N VAL A 273 17.26 15.72 10.44
CA VAL A 273 16.17 16.34 11.20
C VAL A 273 16.39 16.18 12.71
N ALA A 274 16.81 15.01 13.17
CA ALA A 274 17.10 14.76 14.59
C ALA A 274 18.25 15.62 15.11
N VAL A 275 19.31 15.83 14.32
CA VAL A 275 20.40 16.76 14.68
C VAL A 275 19.92 18.20 14.69
N SER A 276 19.20 18.65 13.66
CA SER A 276 18.74 20.05 13.54
C SER A 276 17.72 20.47 14.60
N ARG A 277 17.03 19.52 15.24
CA ARG A 277 16.13 19.76 16.37
C ARG A 277 16.77 19.52 17.74
N SER A 278 18.11 19.40 17.80
CA SER A 278 18.88 19.06 19.02
C SER A 278 18.41 17.80 19.74
N LEU A 279 17.74 16.89 19.03
CA LEU A 279 17.16 15.72 19.67
C LEU A 279 18.26 14.81 20.17
N HIS A 280 19.36 14.64 19.40
CA HIS A 280 20.58 13.89 19.76
C HIS A 280 21.15 14.15 21.17
N GLU A 281 20.78 15.23 21.84
CA GLU A 281 21.18 15.57 23.22
C GLU A 281 20.39 14.79 24.28
N PHE A 282 19.24 14.19 23.93
CA PHE A 282 18.37 13.38 24.80
C PHE A 282 18.66 11.86 24.72
N LEU A 283 19.73 11.44 24.02
CA LEU A 283 20.13 10.05 23.87
C LEU A 283 20.77 9.47 25.14
N ILE A 284 20.10 8.51 25.79
CA ILE A 284 20.67 7.75 26.92
C ILE A 284 21.41 6.52 26.38
N CYS A 285 22.57 6.72 25.76
CA CYS A 285 23.35 5.64 25.16
C CYS A 285 24.54 5.21 26.02
N ASP A 286 24.52 3.97 26.51
CA ASP A 286 25.63 3.37 27.28
C ASP A 286 26.79 2.88 26.38
N ALA A 287 26.57 2.77 25.06
CA ALA A 287 27.58 2.32 24.10
C ALA A 287 28.49 3.48 23.64
N SER A 288 29.74 3.47 24.10
CA SER A 288 30.76 4.48 23.78
C SER A 288 30.98 4.67 22.27
N SER A 289 31.04 3.57 21.51
CA SER A 289 31.21 3.57 20.05
C SER A 289 30.08 4.29 19.30
N LEU A 290 28.83 4.11 19.75
CA LEU A 290 27.67 4.78 19.15
C LEU A 290 27.66 6.27 19.52
N SER A 291 27.95 6.62 20.79
CA SER A 291 28.09 8.01 21.25
C SER A 291 29.13 8.78 20.43
N GLU A 292 30.28 8.17 20.13
CA GLU A 292 31.28 8.77 19.24
C GLU A 292 30.79 8.94 17.80
N ALA A 293 30.09 7.96 17.24
CA ALA A 293 29.53 8.05 15.88
C ALA A 293 28.50 9.18 15.79
N ILE A 294 27.64 9.33 16.80
CA ILE A 294 26.67 10.42 16.91
C ILE A 294 27.38 11.77 16.94
N LYS A 295 28.39 11.95 17.80
CA LYS A 295 29.16 13.21 17.88
C LYS A 295 29.78 13.59 16.54
N LYS A 296 30.50 12.66 15.90
CA LYS A 296 31.10 12.85 14.56
C LYS A 296 30.06 13.25 13.50
N TYR A 297 28.86 12.68 13.57
CA TYR A 297 27.76 13.03 12.67
C TYR A 297 27.13 14.40 12.96
N VAL A 298 26.93 14.73 14.25
CA VAL A 298 26.43 16.03 14.71
C VAL A 298 27.36 17.16 14.27
N ASP A 299 28.67 16.98 14.47
CA ASP A 299 29.69 17.95 14.06
C ASP A 299 29.67 18.17 12.54
N PHE A 300 29.61 17.07 11.76
CA PHE A 300 29.48 17.15 10.29
C PHE A 300 28.18 17.84 9.82
N ILE A 301 27.07 17.71 10.53
CA ILE A 301 25.84 18.44 10.18
C ILE A 301 25.94 19.91 10.58
N ARG A 302 26.56 20.22 11.72
CA ARG A 302 26.74 21.59 12.24
C ARG A 302 27.83 22.41 11.52
N THR A 303 28.75 21.80 10.76
CA THR A 303 29.72 22.57 9.94
C THR A 303 29.04 23.39 8.82
N PRO A 304 29.59 24.56 8.44
CA PRO A 304 29.08 25.35 7.32
C PRO A 304 29.15 24.61 5.98
N THR A 305 28.32 25.01 5.01
CA THR A 305 28.18 24.33 3.71
C THR A 305 29.41 24.42 2.81
N LEU A 306 30.29 25.42 2.94
CA LEU A 306 31.46 25.58 2.07
C LEU A 306 32.46 24.41 2.11
N ASP A 307 32.50 23.63 3.21
CA ASP A 307 33.41 22.47 3.33
C ASP A 307 32.75 21.12 2.96
N LYS A 308 31.47 21.11 2.57
CA LYS A 308 30.70 19.86 2.41
C LYS A 308 30.77 19.22 1.03
N ASP A 309 31.17 19.96 0.01
CA ASP A 309 31.07 19.53 -1.40
C ASP A 309 32.23 18.64 -1.89
N LEU A 310 33.17 18.26 -1.02
CA LEU A 310 34.38 17.51 -1.39
C LEU A 310 34.53 16.11 -0.77
N HIS A 311 33.67 15.71 0.18
CA HIS A 311 33.80 14.41 0.85
C HIS A 311 32.47 13.67 1.04
N GLU A 312 32.52 12.35 0.83
CA GLU A 312 31.44 11.43 1.18
C GLU A 312 31.26 11.44 2.71
N GLY A 313 30.19 12.10 3.18
CA GLY A 313 29.97 12.35 4.60
C GLY A 313 29.84 11.07 5.45
N PRO A 314 30.02 11.18 6.78
CA PRO A 314 29.99 10.04 7.69
C PRO A 314 28.70 9.23 7.54
N LYS A 315 28.83 7.90 7.56
CA LYS A 315 27.68 6.99 7.58
C LYS A 315 26.76 7.34 8.75
N CYS A 316 25.46 7.29 8.52
CA CYS A 316 24.48 7.55 9.57
C CYS A 316 24.73 6.57 10.73
N PRO A 317 24.81 7.05 11.99
CA PRO A 317 24.98 6.18 13.13
C PRO A 317 23.89 5.11 13.16
N LYS A 318 24.28 3.85 13.34
CA LYS A 318 23.38 2.71 13.50
C LYS A 318 23.80 1.95 14.75
N VAL A 319 22.82 1.43 15.48
CA VAL A 319 23.05 0.36 16.46
C VAL A 319 23.45 -0.88 15.66
N SER A 320 24.65 -1.39 15.89
CA SER A 320 25.03 -2.72 15.44
C SER A 320 24.48 -3.72 16.47
N LEU A 321 23.54 -4.56 16.05
CA LEU A 321 23.15 -5.78 16.74
C LEU A 321 24.09 -6.92 16.28
#